data_AF-A0A934KLB4-F1
#
_entry.id   AF-A0A934KLB4-F1
#
_cell.length_a   1.000
_cell.length_b   1.000
_cell.length_c   1.000
_cell.angle_alpha   90.00
_cell.angle_beta   90.00
_cell.angle_gamma   90.00
#
_symmetry.space_group_name_H-M   'P 1'
#
loop_
_entity.id
_entity.type
_entity.pdbx_description
1 polymer ?
#
loop_
_entity_poly.entity_id
_entity_poly.type
_entity_poly.pdbx_seq_one_letter_code
_entity_poly.pdbx_strand_id
1 'polypeptide(L)'
;MRTTNRKWHGYIGEIYGTLCYIYAFVVAHLRKTMNPKTTDFLFGCKNLYFLGIHPFDFSKSDSDEYKGIVELGKEIIQEIGLQSFVGFIVEYQYRVGIWSSLITLEFGKPDRNEILEISGTETILSACLEKIEQNEIDALLTDIIENKKSWIEKIKTCYNN
;
A
#
# COMPACT_ATOMS: atom_id res chain seq x y z
N MET A 1 12.53 -53.90 36.63
CA MET A 1 11.85 -52.60 36.80
C MET A 1 12.79 -51.51 36.31
N ARG A 2 12.28 -50.55 35.53
CA ARG A 2 12.94 -49.41 34.84
C ARG A 2 13.51 -49.65 33.44
N THR A 3 12.58 -49.62 32.49
CA THR A 3 12.78 -49.28 31.08
C THR A 3 12.82 -47.76 30.86
N THR A 4 13.56 -47.39 29.81
CA THR A 4 13.45 -46.20 28.93
C THR A 4 13.66 -44.80 29.51
N ASN A 5 14.82 -44.21 29.19
CA ASN A 5 14.91 -42.77 28.97
C ASN A 5 16.07 -42.44 28.01
N ARG A 6 15.76 -42.28 26.72
CA ARG A 6 16.57 -41.54 25.71
C ARG A 6 15.90 -41.66 24.34
N LYS A 7 15.02 -40.71 24.00
CA LYS A 7 14.65 -40.35 22.61
C LYS A 7 13.69 -39.14 22.62
N TRP A 8 14.21 -37.95 22.96
CA TRP A 8 13.45 -36.70 22.81
C TRP A 8 14.30 -35.52 22.31
N HIS A 9 15.49 -35.77 21.73
CA HIS A 9 16.36 -34.70 21.20
C HIS A 9 16.52 -34.72 19.67
N GLY A 10 15.91 -35.67 18.96
CA GLY A 10 15.98 -35.73 17.49
C GLY A 10 14.83 -35.02 16.76
N TYR A 11 13.69 -34.80 17.42
CA TYR A 11 12.45 -34.38 16.73
C TYR A 11 12.22 -32.88 16.68
N ILE A 12 12.95 -32.07 17.46
CA ILE A 12 12.71 -30.63 17.54
C ILE A 12 13.50 -29.89 16.43
N GLY A 13 14.72 -30.33 16.09
CA GLY A 13 15.56 -29.70 15.06
C GLY A 13 15.03 -29.85 13.63
N GLU A 14 14.41 -30.99 13.31
CA GLU A 14 13.86 -31.26 11.96
C GLU A 14 12.58 -30.48 11.67
N ILE A 15 11.76 -30.22 12.69
CA ILE A 15 10.52 -29.43 12.54
C ILE A 15 10.85 -27.97 12.25
N TYR A 16 11.82 -27.37 12.96
CA TYR A 16 12.26 -25.99 12.68
C TYR A 16 12.98 -25.87 11.33
N GLY A 17 13.78 -26.87 10.94
CA GLY A 17 14.41 -26.92 9.62
C GLY A 17 13.39 -26.95 8.48
N THR A 18 12.34 -27.77 8.61
CA THR A 18 11.28 -27.90 7.60
C THR A 18 10.38 -26.67 7.54
N LEU A 19 10.01 -26.09 8.68
CA LEU A 19 9.28 -24.81 8.73
C LEU A 19 10.08 -23.66 8.12
N CYS A 20 11.38 -23.59 8.37
CA CYS A 20 12.25 -22.57 7.78
C CYS A 20 12.41 -22.77 6.27
N TYR A 21 12.49 -24.02 5.80
CA TYR A 21 12.55 -24.36 4.37
C TYR A 21 11.24 -24.05 3.65
N ILE A 22 10.09 -24.37 4.27
CA ILE A 22 8.77 -24.01 3.72
C ILE A 22 8.62 -22.50 3.70
N TYR A 23 9.02 -21.77 4.75
CA TYR A 23 8.97 -20.32 4.77
C TYR A 23 9.88 -19.69 3.71
N ALA A 24 11.11 -20.19 3.56
CA ALA A 24 12.04 -19.74 2.51
C ALA A 24 11.53 -20.08 1.11
N PHE A 25 10.89 -21.25 0.92
CA PHE A 25 10.31 -21.66 -0.36
C PHE A 25 9.07 -20.83 -0.71
N VAL A 26 8.17 -20.59 0.26
CA VAL A 26 7.01 -19.70 0.09
C VAL A 26 7.47 -18.27 -0.19
N VAL A 27 8.44 -17.74 0.55
CA VAL A 27 9.02 -16.40 0.30
C VAL A 27 9.73 -16.34 -1.05
N ALA A 28 10.44 -17.38 -1.47
CA ALA A 28 11.09 -17.46 -2.78
C ALA A 28 10.09 -17.61 -3.94
N HIS A 29 8.97 -18.31 -3.71
CA HIS A 29 7.88 -18.44 -4.68
C HIS A 29 7.08 -17.15 -4.79
N LEU A 30 6.78 -16.48 -3.67
CA LEU A 30 6.18 -15.14 -3.62
C LEU A 30 7.07 -14.08 -4.25
N ARG A 31 8.40 -14.16 -4.06
CA ARG A 31 9.38 -13.32 -4.79
C ARG A 31 9.39 -13.57 -6.30
N LYS A 32 9.01 -14.77 -6.75
CA LYS A 32 8.88 -15.10 -8.18
C LYS A 32 7.58 -14.59 -8.79
N THR A 33 6.58 -14.21 -7.98
CA THR A 33 5.26 -13.76 -8.43
C THR A 33 4.98 -12.29 -8.14
N MET A 34 5.78 -11.63 -7.30
CA MET A 34 5.66 -10.19 -7.05
C MET A 34 6.26 -9.40 -8.22
N ASN A 35 5.44 -8.54 -8.80
CA ASN A 35 5.87 -7.58 -9.81
C ASN A 35 6.99 -6.69 -9.22
N PRO A 36 8.15 -6.55 -9.86
CA PRO A 36 9.22 -5.69 -9.36
C PRO A 36 8.73 -4.25 -9.12
N LYS A 37 7.85 -3.74 -9.98
CA LYS A 37 7.28 -2.39 -9.84
C LYS A 37 6.45 -2.21 -8.57
N THR A 38 5.70 -3.23 -8.15
CA THR A 38 4.92 -3.14 -6.91
C THR A 38 5.83 -3.07 -5.69
N THR A 39 6.95 -3.79 -5.74
CA THR A 39 7.99 -3.71 -4.71
C THR A 39 8.64 -2.33 -4.70
N ASP A 40 8.99 -1.81 -5.86
CA ASP A 40 9.58 -0.48 -6.03
C ASP A 40 8.63 0.62 -5.56
N PHE A 41 7.31 0.47 -5.76
CA PHE A 41 6.31 1.40 -5.28
C PHE A 41 6.24 1.45 -3.75
N LEU A 42 6.27 0.28 -3.09
CA LEU A 42 6.30 0.22 -1.62
C LEU A 42 7.56 0.87 -1.06
N PHE A 43 8.73 0.56 -1.64
CA PHE A 43 9.99 1.17 -1.21
C PHE A 43 10.05 2.66 -1.54
N GLY A 44 9.50 3.08 -2.68
CA GLY A 44 9.41 4.48 -3.09
C GLY A 44 8.55 5.30 -2.13
N CYS A 45 7.36 4.81 -1.77
CA CYS A 45 6.50 5.43 -0.74
C CYS A 45 7.24 5.59 0.59
N LYS A 46 8.01 4.58 1.00
CA LYS A 46 8.83 4.63 2.21
C LYS A 46 9.97 5.65 2.10
N ASN A 47 10.61 5.75 0.93
CA ASN A 47 11.67 6.73 0.71
C ASN A 47 11.12 8.17 0.80
N LEU A 48 9.95 8.42 0.19
CA LEU A 48 9.28 9.73 0.27
C LEU A 48 8.92 10.13 1.70
N TYR A 49 8.54 9.16 2.54
CA TYR A 49 8.34 9.42 3.97
C TYR A 49 9.63 9.96 4.63
N PHE A 50 10.78 9.34 4.38
CA PHE A 50 12.06 9.81 4.94
C PHE A 50 12.50 11.16 4.36
N LEU A 51 12.14 11.47 3.13
CA LEU A 51 12.37 12.77 2.50
C LEU A 51 11.35 13.84 2.94
N GLY A 52 10.37 13.49 3.77
CA GLY A 52 9.29 14.39 4.19
C GLY A 52 8.45 14.89 3.01
N ILE A 53 8.30 14.09 1.95
CA ILE A 53 7.49 14.42 0.78
C ILE A 53 6.10 13.80 0.97
N HIS A 54 5.10 14.67 1.05
CA HIS A 54 3.72 14.26 1.25
C HIS A 54 2.94 14.25 -0.07
N PRO A 55 1.97 13.34 -0.26
CA PRO A 55 1.07 13.35 -1.41
C PRO A 55 0.35 14.69 -1.64
N PHE A 56 0.07 15.45 -0.57
CA PHE A 56 -0.58 16.77 -0.64
C PHE A 56 0.40 17.94 -0.50
N ASP A 57 1.71 17.67 -0.56
CA ASP A 57 2.73 18.71 -0.63
C ASP A 57 2.98 19.09 -2.10
N PHE A 58 2.02 19.83 -2.66
CA PHE A 58 2.05 20.22 -4.07
C PHE A 58 3.22 21.15 -4.41
N SER A 59 3.85 21.78 -3.41
CA SER A 59 5.08 22.55 -3.61
C SER A 59 6.23 21.68 -4.12
N LYS A 60 6.20 20.37 -3.83
CA LYS A 60 7.16 19.37 -4.26
C LYS A 60 6.68 18.53 -5.45
N SER A 61 5.51 18.85 -6.02
CA SER A 61 4.97 18.11 -7.18
C SER A 61 5.90 18.11 -8.39
N ASP A 62 6.79 19.10 -8.48
CA ASP A 62 7.79 19.19 -9.54
C ASP A 62 9.06 18.36 -9.32
N SER A 63 9.27 17.81 -8.12
CA SER A 63 10.41 16.96 -7.81
C SER A 63 10.37 15.64 -8.57
N ASP A 64 11.56 15.11 -8.90
CA ASP A 64 11.69 13.84 -9.60
C ASP A 64 11.14 12.67 -8.78
N GLU A 65 11.28 12.73 -7.45
CA GLU A 65 10.77 11.69 -6.55
C GLU A 65 9.25 11.66 -6.50
N TYR A 66 8.60 12.84 -6.47
CA TYR A 66 7.14 12.94 -6.51
C TYR A 66 6.61 12.46 -7.86
N LYS A 67 7.19 12.93 -8.97
CA LYS A 67 6.80 12.51 -10.32
C LYS A 67 7.01 11.01 -10.50
N GLY A 68 8.15 10.49 -10.04
CA GLY A 68 8.51 9.09 -10.14
C GLY A 68 7.51 8.15 -9.47
N ILE A 69 7.05 8.46 -8.24
CA ILE A 69 6.08 7.60 -7.55
C ILE A 69 4.71 7.63 -8.23
N VAL A 70 4.31 8.78 -8.76
CA VAL A 70 3.03 8.95 -9.45
C VAL A 70 3.04 8.19 -10.77
N GLU A 71 4.08 8.33 -11.58
CA GLU A 71 4.22 7.59 -12.84
C GLU A 71 4.30 6.08 -12.58
N LEU A 72 5.08 5.65 -11.58
CA LEU A 72 5.15 4.25 -11.21
C LEU A 72 3.77 3.68 -10.81
N GLY A 73 2.98 4.43 -10.04
CA GLY A 73 1.61 4.03 -9.69
C GLY A 73 0.71 3.90 -10.91
N LYS A 74 0.79 4.84 -11.87
CA LYS A 74 0.05 4.76 -13.14
C LYS A 74 0.44 3.52 -13.95
N GLU A 75 1.74 3.25 -14.07
CA GLU A 75 2.23 2.07 -14.76
C GLU A 75 1.72 0.78 -14.14
N ILE A 76 1.71 0.68 -12.80
CA ILE A 76 1.19 -0.49 -12.10
C ILE A 76 -0.31 -0.65 -12.39
N ILE A 77 -1.11 0.42 -12.31
CA ILE A 77 -2.54 0.37 -12.66
C ILE A 77 -2.73 -0.14 -14.10
N GLN A 78 -1.93 0.33 -15.06
CA GLN A 78 -2.00 -0.13 -16.45
C GLN A 78 -1.61 -1.60 -16.61
N GLU A 79 -0.66 -2.09 -15.81
CA GLU A 79 -0.09 -3.43 -15.94
C GLU A 79 -0.91 -4.51 -15.24
N ILE A 80 -1.37 -4.25 -14.00
CA ILE A 80 -2.07 -5.24 -13.17
C ILE A 80 -3.54 -4.87 -12.88
N GLY A 81 -4.01 -3.72 -13.36
CA GLY A 81 -5.37 -3.26 -13.18
C GLY A 81 -5.59 -2.46 -11.89
N LEU A 82 -6.68 -1.68 -11.89
CA LEU A 82 -7.06 -0.80 -10.78
C LEU A 82 -7.37 -1.60 -9.50
N GLN A 83 -8.15 -2.68 -9.60
CA GLN A 83 -8.54 -3.54 -8.48
C GLN A 83 -7.32 -4.15 -7.75
N SER A 84 -6.32 -4.58 -8.51
CA SER A 84 -5.07 -5.05 -7.91
C SER A 84 -4.30 -3.92 -7.22
N PHE A 85 -4.28 -2.72 -7.80
CA PHE A 85 -3.58 -1.57 -7.25
C PHE A 85 -4.22 -1.03 -5.96
N VAL A 86 -5.55 -1.00 -5.88
CA VAL A 86 -6.26 -0.54 -4.67
C VAL A 86 -6.03 -1.46 -3.47
N GLY A 87 -5.48 -2.66 -3.69
CA GLY A 87 -4.92 -3.49 -2.62
C GLY A 87 -3.87 -2.78 -1.77
N PHE A 88 -3.15 -1.78 -2.31
CA PHE A 88 -2.22 -0.97 -1.53
C PHE A 88 -2.89 -0.08 -0.47
N ILE A 89 -4.19 0.18 -0.58
CA ILE A 89 -4.94 0.98 0.39
C ILE A 89 -5.08 0.21 1.72
N VAL A 90 -5.23 -1.11 1.65
CA VAL A 90 -5.36 -1.96 2.85
C VAL A 90 -4.02 -2.33 3.48
N GLU A 91 -2.90 -1.90 2.88
CA GLU A 91 -1.58 -2.07 3.46
C GLU A 91 -1.46 -1.37 4.81
N TYR A 92 -0.70 -1.99 5.71
CA TYR A 92 -0.48 -1.51 7.07
C TYR A 92 0.32 -0.19 7.09
N GLN A 93 1.13 0.06 6.07
CA GLN A 93 1.97 1.24 5.99
C GLN A 93 1.13 2.45 5.59
N TYR A 94 0.87 3.34 6.56
CA TYR A 94 0.03 4.54 6.37
C TYR A 94 0.36 5.32 5.09
N ARG A 95 1.63 5.68 4.87
CA ARG A 95 2.08 6.47 3.71
C ARG A 95 1.82 5.77 2.37
N VAL A 96 1.95 4.44 2.31
CA VAL A 96 1.61 3.66 1.10
C VAL A 96 0.13 3.85 0.80
N GLY A 97 -0.72 3.70 1.81
CA GLY A 97 -2.16 3.87 1.68
C GLY A 97 -2.56 5.27 1.17
N ILE A 98 -1.95 6.34 1.70
CA ILE A 98 -2.26 7.71 1.24
C ILE A 98 -1.83 7.93 -0.22
N TRP A 99 -0.62 7.49 -0.59
CA TRP A 99 -0.13 7.59 -1.96
C TRP A 99 -1.00 6.79 -2.93
N SER A 100 -1.34 5.54 -2.60
CA SER A 100 -2.20 4.72 -3.43
C SER A 100 -3.60 5.31 -3.57
N SER A 101 -4.19 5.85 -2.49
CA SER A 101 -5.51 6.49 -2.55
C SER A 101 -5.51 7.74 -3.44
N LEU A 102 -4.49 8.60 -3.33
CA LEU A 102 -4.36 9.77 -4.19
C LEU A 102 -4.25 9.36 -5.67
N ILE A 103 -3.37 8.41 -5.97
CA ILE A 103 -3.13 7.96 -7.35
C ILE A 103 -4.37 7.28 -7.94
N THR A 104 -5.04 6.45 -7.15
CA THR A 104 -6.29 5.76 -7.53
C THR A 104 -7.35 6.78 -7.94
N LEU A 105 -7.58 7.82 -7.13
CA LEU A 105 -8.65 8.78 -7.38
C LEU A 105 -8.34 9.79 -8.49
N GLU A 106 -7.10 10.27 -8.60
CA GLU A 106 -6.73 11.24 -9.64
C GLU A 106 -6.49 10.59 -11.01
N PHE A 107 -5.87 9.41 -11.03
CA PHE A 107 -5.40 8.79 -12.28
C PHE A 107 -6.09 7.48 -12.62
N GLY A 108 -6.47 6.69 -11.60
CA GLY A 108 -7.29 5.48 -11.81
C GLY A 108 -8.74 5.82 -12.17
N LYS A 109 -9.28 6.89 -11.57
CA LYS A 109 -10.66 7.38 -11.77
C LYS A 109 -11.69 6.24 -11.75
N PRO A 110 -11.76 5.47 -10.65
CA PRO A 110 -12.76 4.41 -10.51
C PRO A 110 -14.18 4.96 -10.71
N ASP A 111 -15.11 4.11 -11.10
CA ASP A 111 -16.52 4.48 -11.09
C ASP A 111 -16.98 4.74 -9.65
N ARG A 112 -17.91 5.69 -9.47
CA ARG A 112 -18.42 6.08 -8.12
C ARG A 112 -18.89 4.88 -7.29
N ASN A 113 -19.54 3.93 -7.97
CA ASN A 113 -20.15 2.75 -7.36
C ASN A 113 -19.30 1.50 -7.55
N GLU A 114 -18.05 1.63 -8.02
CA GLU A 114 -17.15 0.49 -8.18
C GLU A 114 -16.81 -0.08 -6.80
N ILE A 115 -17.18 -1.34 -6.59
CA ILE A 115 -16.94 -2.05 -5.34
C ILE A 115 -15.46 -2.43 -5.26
N LEU A 116 -14.86 -2.21 -4.09
CA LEU A 116 -13.54 -2.71 -3.76
C LEU A 116 -13.63 -4.23 -3.53
N GLU A 117 -13.05 -5.03 -4.43
CA GLU A 117 -13.19 -6.48 -4.41
C GLU A 117 -12.78 -7.13 -3.08
N ILE A 118 -11.73 -6.60 -2.45
CA ILE A 118 -11.19 -7.13 -1.19
C ILE A 118 -12.14 -6.89 -0.01
N SER A 119 -12.89 -5.78 -0.01
CA SER A 119 -13.87 -5.43 1.02
C SER A 119 -15.22 -6.09 0.74
N GLY A 120 -15.62 -6.16 -0.53
CA GLY A 120 -16.89 -6.74 -0.98
C GLY A 120 -18.13 -5.89 -0.65
N THR A 121 -17.99 -4.84 0.17
CA THR A 121 -19.10 -3.98 0.60
C THR A 121 -18.83 -2.49 0.40
N GLU A 122 -17.57 -2.06 0.45
CA GLU A 122 -17.19 -0.65 0.30
C GLU A 122 -16.86 -0.33 -1.15
N THR A 123 -17.08 0.93 -1.57
CA THR A 123 -16.60 1.39 -2.88
C THR A 123 -15.13 1.74 -2.81
N ILE A 124 -14.44 1.70 -3.96
CA ILE A 124 -13.05 2.18 -4.04
C ILE A 124 -12.97 3.64 -3.56
N LEU A 125 -13.95 4.46 -3.93
CA LEU A 125 -14.04 5.86 -3.53
C LEU A 125 -14.10 6.02 -2.01
N SER A 126 -15.00 5.30 -1.33
CA SER A 126 -15.14 5.42 0.13
C SER A 126 -13.88 4.95 0.85
N ALA A 127 -13.29 3.83 0.42
CA ALA A 127 -12.07 3.29 1.00
C ALA A 127 -10.88 4.26 0.83
N CYS A 128 -10.73 4.87 -0.34
CA CYS A 128 -9.68 5.86 -0.59
C CYS A 128 -9.84 7.11 0.29
N LEU A 129 -11.06 7.65 0.36
CA LEU A 129 -11.36 8.85 1.13
C LEU A 129 -11.17 8.61 2.62
N GLU A 130 -11.67 7.49 3.15
CA GLU A 130 -11.46 7.13 4.55
C GLU A 130 -9.97 7.07 4.89
N LYS A 131 -9.16 6.45 4.03
CA LYS A 131 -7.72 6.38 4.21
C LYS A 131 -7.07 7.77 4.27
N ILE A 132 -7.46 8.68 3.39
CA ILE A 132 -6.92 10.05 3.31
C ILE A 132 -7.38 10.93 4.47
N GLU A 133 -8.61 10.73 4.95
CA GLU A 133 -9.21 11.49 6.04
C GLU A 133 -8.66 11.06 7.42
N GLN A 134 -8.05 9.88 7.53
CA GLN A 134 -7.38 9.45 8.76
C GLN A 134 -6.37 10.49 9.25
N ASN A 135 -6.35 10.68 10.57
CA ASN A 135 -5.41 11.57 11.24
C ASN A 135 -3.98 11.10 11.00
N GLU A 136 -3.11 12.07 10.75
CA GLU A 136 -1.68 11.84 10.58
C GLU A 136 -1.04 11.50 11.94
N ILE A 137 -0.02 10.65 11.92
CA ILE A 137 0.75 10.29 13.13
C ILE A 137 1.55 11.50 13.62
N ASP A 138 2.12 12.26 12.68
CA ASP A 138 2.92 13.46 12.93
C ASP A 138 2.19 14.72 12.45
N ALA A 139 2.42 15.85 13.13
CA ALA A 139 1.86 17.12 12.71
C ALA A 139 2.41 17.55 11.34
N LEU A 140 1.52 17.72 10.37
CA LEU A 140 1.85 18.27 9.06
C LEU A 140 1.94 19.80 9.10
N LEU A 141 2.66 20.36 8.12
CA LEU A 141 2.63 21.80 7.86
C LEU A 141 1.22 22.23 7.45
N THR A 142 0.81 23.43 7.87
CA THR A 142 -0.52 24.00 7.63
C THR A 142 -0.89 23.97 6.14
N ASP A 143 0.04 24.34 5.26
CA ASP A 143 -0.18 24.37 3.81
C ASP A 143 -0.54 22.97 3.27
N ILE A 144 0.07 21.90 3.78
CA ILE A 144 -0.23 20.52 3.37
C ILE A 144 -1.62 20.11 3.85
N ILE A 145 -2.02 20.54 5.06
CA ILE A 145 -3.35 20.29 5.62
C ILE A 145 -4.42 21.00 4.77
N GLU A 146 -4.18 22.24 4.39
CA GLU A 146 -5.08 23.03 3.54
C GLU A 146 -5.19 22.43 2.14
N ASN A 147 -4.07 22.05 1.53
CA ASN A 147 -4.03 21.35 0.24
C ASN A 147 -4.84 20.05 0.29
N LYS A 148 -4.65 19.24 1.34
CA LYS A 148 -5.41 17.99 1.55
C LYS A 148 -6.91 18.27 1.60
N LYS A 149 -7.35 19.25 2.40
CA LYS A 149 -8.77 19.61 2.51
C LYS A 149 -9.35 20.09 1.19
N SER A 150 -8.66 21.00 0.50
CA SER A 150 -9.08 21.51 -0.80
C SER A 150 -9.21 20.39 -1.84
N TRP A 151 -8.25 19.46 -1.84
CA TRP A 151 -8.26 18.31 -2.74
C TRP A 151 -9.44 17.36 -2.44
N ILE A 152 -9.72 17.06 -1.18
CA ILE A 152 -10.85 16.20 -0.79
C ILE A 152 -12.18 16.79 -1.28
N GLU A 153 -12.40 18.10 -1.08
CA GLU A 153 -13.62 18.78 -1.53
C GLU A 153 -13.78 18.75 -3.06
N LYS A 154 -12.67 18.94 -3.79
CA LYS A 154 -12.64 18.81 -5.25
C LYS A 154 -13.08 17.40 -5.68
N ILE A 155 -12.48 16.36 -5.09
CA ILE A 155 -12.82 14.97 -5.43
C ILE A 155 -14.28 14.65 -5.11
N LYS A 156 -14.78 15.01 -3.91
CA LYS A 156 -16.18 14.80 -3.55
C LYS A 156 -17.12 15.49 -4.54
N THR A 157 -16.79 16.70 -4.99
CA THR A 157 -17.57 17.43 -6.00
C THR A 157 -17.57 16.71 -7.35
N CYS A 158 -16.41 16.22 -7.80
CA CYS A 158 -16.30 15.48 -9.06
C CYS A 158 -17.14 14.20 -9.09
N TYR A 159 -17.24 13.49 -7.96
CA TYR A 159 -17.99 12.24 -7.83
C TYR A 159 -19.47 12.42 -7.46
N ASN A 160 -19.89 13.62 -7.04
CA ASN A 160 -21.27 13.92 -6.69
C ASN A 160 -22.14 14.35 -7.89
N ASN A 161 -21.50 14.76 -9.00
CA ASN A 161 -22.16 15.02 -10.28
C ASN A 161 -22.38 13.73 -11.08
#